data_AF-A0A497NWR3-F1
#
_entry.id   AF-A0A497NWR3-F1
#
_cell.length_a   1.000
_cell.length_b   1.000
_cell.length_c   1.000
_cell.angle_alpha   90.00
_cell.angle_beta   90.00
_cell.angle_gamma   90.00
#
_symmetry.space_group_name_H-M   'P 1'
#
loop_
_entity.id
_entity.type
_entity.pdbx_description
1 polymer ?
#
loop_
_entity_poly.entity_id
_entity_poly.type
_entity_poly.pdbx_seq_one_letter_code
_entity_poly.pdbx_strand_id
1 'polypeptide(L)'
;MKIGIFTILYNDLKLEKVLKYVSELGYEAVEIAAWKGSNHIDIDKILSGGATEYKKTIEKYGLFISALSNHLEGQLVLGPHDESTDEWFKGTPEEKIKYGMERMKKTAMAAAALDVPVVNGFIGAPNWGSWYIFPPANEKIFEKGFEVFAERWNEILDVFAAHGIKFAHEVHPQEQAYNIETAEQAL
;
A
#
# COMPACT_ATOMS: atom_id res chain seq x y z
N MET A 1 -8.11 11.85 -20.61
CA MET A 1 -7.36 11.32 -19.45
C MET A 1 -8.07 11.81 -18.21
N LYS A 2 -8.40 10.93 -17.25
CA LYS A 2 -8.99 11.35 -15.98
C LYS A 2 -7.87 11.76 -15.02
N ILE A 3 -8.06 12.84 -14.27
CA ILE A 3 -7.07 13.32 -13.30
C ILE A 3 -7.58 13.06 -11.89
N GLY A 4 -6.74 12.40 -11.08
CA GLY A 4 -7.03 12.09 -9.68
C GLY A 4 -6.06 12.74 -8.71
N ILE A 5 -6.41 12.67 -7.43
CA ILE A 5 -5.56 13.14 -6.33
C ILE A 5 -5.41 12.06 -5.26
N PHE A 6 -4.18 11.89 -4.78
CA PHE A 6 -3.92 11.07 -3.61
C PHE A 6 -4.30 11.82 -2.34
N THR A 7 -5.33 11.34 -1.66
CA THR A 7 -5.95 12.08 -0.55
C THR A 7 -5.12 12.10 0.73
N ILE A 8 -4.02 11.34 0.82
CA ILE A 8 -3.14 11.27 2.00
C ILE A 8 -2.70 12.66 2.49
N LEU A 9 -2.52 13.60 1.57
CA LEU A 9 -2.09 14.98 1.82
C LEU A 9 -3.04 15.74 2.77
N TYR A 10 -4.26 15.25 2.93
CA TYR A 10 -5.32 15.82 3.75
C TYR A 10 -5.83 14.85 4.83
N ASN A 11 -5.03 13.85 5.22
CA ASN A 11 -5.47 12.83 6.19
C ASN A 11 -5.71 13.39 7.60
N ASP A 12 -5.38 14.64 7.89
CA ASP A 12 -5.80 15.36 9.09
C ASP A 12 -7.28 15.79 9.04
N LEU A 13 -7.89 15.79 7.86
CA LEU A 13 -9.30 16.13 7.62
C LEU A 13 -10.18 14.89 7.51
N LYS A 14 -11.50 15.09 7.63
CA LYS A 14 -12.49 14.04 7.34
C LYS A 14 -12.70 13.89 5.84
N LEU A 15 -12.91 12.65 5.38
CA LEU A 15 -13.09 12.30 3.97
C LEU A 15 -14.05 13.24 3.23
N GLU A 16 -15.27 13.45 3.71
CA GLU A 16 -16.26 14.29 3.01
C GLU A 16 -15.81 15.75 2.83
N LYS A 17 -15.00 16.29 3.75
CA LYS A 17 -14.44 17.64 3.61
C LYS A 17 -13.43 17.66 2.46
N VAL A 18 -12.60 16.63 2.35
CA VAL A 18 -11.62 16.47 1.27
C VAL A 18 -12.33 16.25 -0.06
N LEU A 19 -13.29 15.32 -0.13
CA LEU A 19 -14.08 15.03 -1.35
C LEU A 19 -14.75 16.30 -1.90
N LYS A 20 -15.39 17.08 -1.02
CA LYS A 20 -15.97 18.38 -1.42
C LYS A 20 -14.91 19.29 -2.03
N TYR A 21 -13.83 19.52 -1.30
CA TYR A 21 -12.76 20.42 -1.73
C TYR A 21 -12.14 20.01 -3.07
N VAL A 22 -11.78 18.74 -3.23
CA VAL A 22 -11.12 18.27 -4.46
C VAL A 22 -12.08 18.22 -5.65
N SER A 23 -13.37 17.98 -5.42
CA SER A 23 -14.38 18.06 -6.48
C SER A 23 -14.56 19.49 -7.00
N GLU A 24 -14.51 20.50 -6.12
CA GLU A 24 -14.57 21.92 -6.49
C GLU A 24 -13.33 22.37 -7.29
N LEU A 25 -12.20 21.68 -7.16
CA LEU A 25 -10.98 21.92 -7.95
C LEU A 25 -11.01 21.25 -9.33
N GLY A 26 -12.00 20.41 -9.61
CA GLY A 26 -12.13 19.71 -10.89
C GLY A 26 -11.40 18.36 -10.98
N TYR A 27 -10.97 17.78 -9.85
CA TYR A 27 -10.53 16.38 -9.84
C TYR A 27 -11.70 15.45 -10.15
N GLU A 28 -11.41 14.35 -10.84
CA GLU A 28 -12.42 13.37 -11.27
C GLU A 28 -12.29 12.05 -10.50
N ALA A 29 -11.13 11.82 -9.87
CA ALA A 29 -10.83 10.60 -9.13
C ALA A 29 -10.11 10.88 -7.83
N VAL A 30 -10.22 9.95 -6.89
CA VAL A 30 -9.45 9.95 -5.65
C VAL A 30 -8.69 8.64 -5.51
N GLU A 31 -7.47 8.75 -5.00
CA GLU A 31 -6.71 7.63 -4.47
C GLU A 31 -6.78 7.71 -2.94
N ILE A 32 -7.11 6.58 -2.30
CA ILE A 32 -7.45 6.52 -0.89
C ILE A 32 -6.40 5.71 -0.14
N ALA A 33 -5.69 6.37 0.77
CA ALA A 33 -4.72 5.69 1.61
C ALA A 33 -5.42 4.85 2.70
N ALA A 34 -5.10 3.55 2.75
CA ALA A 34 -5.90 2.47 3.33
C ALA A 34 -5.24 1.71 4.50
N TRP A 35 -4.20 2.29 5.10
CA TRP A 35 -3.56 1.74 6.29
C TRP A 35 -4.47 1.82 7.53
N LYS A 36 -4.19 1.02 8.55
CA LYS A 36 -4.92 1.09 9.83
C LYS A 36 -4.68 2.45 10.50
N GLY A 37 -5.75 3.21 10.67
CA GLY A 37 -5.69 4.57 11.24
C GLY A 37 -5.87 5.70 10.22
N SER A 38 -6.05 5.38 8.94
CA SER A 38 -6.51 6.35 7.94
C SER A 38 -7.81 7.03 8.38
N ASN A 39 -7.88 8.35 8.24
CA ASN A 39 -9.12 9.11 8.45
C ASN A 39 -10.08 9.02 7.24
N HIS A 40 -9.62 8.41 6.16
CA HIS A 40 -10.32 8.36 4.88
C HIS A 40 -11.00 7.02 4.63
N ILE A 41 -10.50 5.92 5.18
CA ILE A 41 -11.10 4.59 5.03
C ILE A 41 -10.77 3.70 6.22
N ASP A 42 -11.72 2.83 6.59
CA ASP A 42 -11.50 1.72 7.50
C ASP A 42 -11.80 0.42 6.74
N ILE A 43 -10.75 -0.26 6.28
CA ILE A 43 -10.93 -1.45 5.44
C ILE A 43 -11.63 -2.59 6.16
N ASP A 44 -11.53 -2.68 7.50
CA ASP A 44 -12.25 -3.72 8.24
C ASP A 44 -13.77 -3.47 8.17
N LYS A 45 -14.22 -2.20 8.16
CA LYS A 45 -15.63 -1.85 7.94
C LYS A 45 -16.10 -2.10 6.50
N ILE A 46 -15.22 -1.88 5.53
CA ILE A 46 -15.52 -2.21 4.13
C ILE A 46 -15.78 -3.71 4.01
N LEU A 47 -14.89 -4.53 4.57
CA LEU A 47 -15.00 -5.99 4.56
C LEU A 47 -16.21 -6.52 5.34
N SER A 48 -16.69 -5.78 6.35
CA SER A 48 -17.92 -6.13 7.08
C SER A 48 -19.22 -5.63 6.42
N GLY A 49 -19.19 -5.24 5.14
CA GLY A 49 -20.37 -4.84 4.36
C GLY A 49 -20.56 -3.33 4.15
N GLY A 50 -19.59 -2.50 4.55
CA GLY A 50 -19.66 -1.04 4.41
C GLY A 50 -19.37 -0.51 2.99
N ALA A 51 -18.98 -1.37 2.05
CA ALA A 51 -18.51 -0.96 0.72
C ALA A 51 -19.53 -0.12 -0.07
N THR A 52 -20.81 -0.51 -0.09
CA THR A 52 -21.86 0.17 -0.86
C THR A 52 -22.07 1.60 -0.41
N GLU A 53 -22.15 1.84 0.90
CA GLU A 53 -22.34 3.19 1.45
C GLU A 53 -21.09 4.04 1.25
N TYR A 54 -19.91 3.45 1.41
CA TYR A 54 -18.64 4.14 1.16
C TYR A 54 -18.53 4.65 -0.28
N LYS A 55 -18.87 3.83 -1.29
CA LYS A 55 -18.88 4.24 -2.70
C LYS A 55 -19.87 5.38 -2.95
N LYS A 56 -21.09 5.29 -2.42
CA LYS A 56 -22.11 6.35 -2.54
C LYS A 56 -21.64 7.69 -1.98
N THR A 57 -20.91 7.69 -0.88
CA THR A 57 -20.34 8.92 -0.30
C THR A 57 -19.38 9.61 -1.27
N ILE A 58 -18.60 8.86 -2.03
CA ILE A 58 -17.64 9.39 -3.00
C ILE A 58 -18.36 9.85 -4.27
N GLU A 59 -19.30 9.05 -4.77
CA GLU A 59 -20.12 9.35 -5.95
C GLU A 59 -20.96 10.63 -5.78
N LYS A 60 -21.40 10.95 -4.56
CA LYS A 60 -22.10 12.20 -4.22
C LYS A 60 -21.35 13.46 -4.65
N TYR A 61 -20.02 13.39 -4.76
CA TYR A 61 -19.16 14.50 -5.18
C TYR A 61 -18.74 14.39 -6.65
N GLY A 62 -19.33 13.48 -7.44
CA GLY A 62 -18.96 13.25 -8.83
C GLY A 62 -17.58 12.62 -9.02
N LEU A 63 -17.02 12.03 -7.96
CA LEU A 63 -15.72 11.39 -7.93
C LEU A 63 -15.88 9.87 -8.02
N PHE A 64 -14.82 9.17 -8.45
CA PHE A 64 -14.68 7.72 -8.30
C PHE A 64 -13.35 7.37 -7.62
N ILE A 65 -13.25 6.15 -7.08
CA ILE A 65 -12.01 5.65 -6.49
C ILE A 65 -11.14 5.06 -7.60
N SER A 66 -9.96 5.65 -7.81
CA SER A 66 -9.01 5.18 -8.82
C SER A 66 -8.12 4.05 -8.29
N ALA A 67 -7.70 4.14 -7.02
CA ALA A 67 -6.82 3.19 -6.36
C ALA A 67 -7.01 3.27 -4.83
N LEU A 68 -6.71 2.16 -4.16
CA LEU A 68 -6.36 2.19 -2.73
C LEU A 68 -4.84 2.21 -2.60
N SER A 69 -4.31 2.72 -1.49
CA SER A 69 -2.86 2.75 -1.28
C SER A 69 -2.50 2.34 0.13
N ASN A 70 -1.59 1.39 0.29
CA ASN A 70 -1.18 0.93 1.61
C ASN A 70 0.34 0.80 1.72
N HIS A 71 1.00 1.95 1.72
CA HIS A 71 2.45 2.06 1.83
C HIS A 71 2.95 1.60 3.20
N LEU A 72 2.32 2.05 4.28
CA LEU A 72 2.82 1.83 5.64
C LEU A 72 2.78 0.35 6.04
N GLU A 73 1.70 -0.36 5.72
CA GLU A 73 1.56 -1.78 6.09
C GLU A 73 2.26 -2.70 5.07
N GLY A 74 2.40 -2.25 3.81
CA GLY A 74 3.24 -2.91 2.81
C GLY A 74 4.73 -2.86 3.16
N GLN A 75 5.21 -1.72 3.68
CA GLN A 75 6.59 -1.55 4.16
C GLN A 75 6.97 -2.63 5.18
N LEU A 76 6.04 -2.97 6.08
CA LEU A 76 6.26 -3.94 7.15
C LEU A 76 6.47 -5.38 6.64
N VAL A 77 6.19 -5.68 5.37
CA VAL A 77 6.37 -7.04 4.84
C VAL A 77 7.85 -7.41 4.75
N LEU A 78 8.70 -6.53 4.21
CA LEU A 78 10.16 -6.74 4.19
C LEU A 78 10.92 -5.94 5.25
N GLY A 79 10.37 -4.81 5.69
CA GLY A 79 10.93 -3.99 6.75
C GLY A 79 11.30 -2.55 6.31
N PRO A 80 11.94 -1.79 7.22
CA PRO A 80 12.60 -2.26 8.43
C PRO A 80 11.65 -2.71 9.56
N HIS A 81 12.16 -3.57 10.45
CA HIS A 81 11.41 -4.13 11.59
C HIS A 81 11.92 -3.66 12.96
N ASP A 82 12.75 -2.62 12.98
CA ASP A 82 13.22 -1.95 14.19
C ASP A 82 12.19 -0.92 14.71
N GLU A 83 12.56 -0.15 15.74
CA GLU A 83 11.70 0.85 16.37
C GLU A 83 11.22 1.97 15.43
N SER A 84 11.85 2.17 14.26
CA SER A 84 11.45 3.21 13.31
C SER A 84 10.04 2.98 12.73
N THR A 85 9.51 1.75 12.82
CA THR A 85 8.17 1.39 12.33
C THR A 85 7.14 1.16 13.45
N ASP A 86 7.50 1.43 14.72
CA ASP A 86 6.62 1.21 15.88
C ASP A 86 5.37 2.10 15.87
N GLU A 87 5.41 3.26 15.21
CA GLU A 87 4.23 4.13 15.06
C GLU A 87 3.13 3.49 14.20
N TRP A 88 3.49 2.57 13.30
CA TRP A 88 2.53 1.86 12.45
C TRP A 88 2.08 0.55 13.10
N PHE A 89 3.02 -0.20 13.67
CA PHE A 89 2.74 -1.39 14.46
C PHE A 89 3.91 -1.68 15.39
N LYS A 90 3.66 -1.69 16.71
CA LYS A 90 4.65 -2.04 17.73
C LYS A 90 4.60 -3.53 18.03
N GLY A 91 5.73 -4.22 17.90
CA GLY A 91 5.86 -5.65 18.15
C GLY A 91 7.24 -6.18 17.76
N THR A 92 7.44 -7.49 17.88
CA THR A 92 8.66 -8.14 17.37
C THR A 92 8.69 -8.09 15.83
N PRO A 93 9.86 -8.31 15.19
CA PRO A 93 9.94 -8.40 13.74
C PRO A 93 8.95 -9.39 13.13
N GLU A 94 8.78 -10.56 13.74
CA GLU A 94 7.85 -11.59 13.28
C GLU A 94 6.39 -11.11 13.36
N GLU A 95 6.03 -10.39 14.42
CA GLU A 95 4.70 -9.82 14.59
C GLU A 95 4.43 -8.71 13.56
N LYS A 96 5.41 -7.84 13.29
CA LYS A 96 5.35 -6.79 12.26
C LYS A 96 5.16 -7.36 10.86
N ILE A 97 5.95 -8.38 10.50
CA ILE A 97 5.86 -9.08 9.21
C ILE A 97 4.46 -9.66 9.04
N LYS A 98 4.02 -10.46 10.01
CA LYS A 98 2.69 -11.09 9.97
C LYS A 98 1.58 -10.06 9.86
N TYR A 99 1.68 -8.97 10.62
CA TYR A 99 0.72 -7.87 10.55
C TYR A 99 0.68 -7.23 9.15
N GLY A 100 1.83 -6.86 8.58
CA GLY A 100 1.92 -6.27 7.24
C GLY A 100 1.33 -7.18 6.16
N MET A 101 1.70 -8.46 6.16
CA MET A 101 1.19 -9.45 5.21
C MET A 101 -0.35 -9.58 5.28
N GLU A 102 -0.90 -9.72 6.48
CA GLU A 102 -2.35 -9.84 6.66
C GLU A 102 -3.10 -8.56 6.26
N ARG A 103 -2.52 -7.40 6.54
CA ARG A 103 -3.11 -6.11 6.16
C ARG A 103 -3.10 -5.91 4.65
N MET A 104 -2.03 -6.26 3.94
CA MET A 104 -1.99 -6.17 2.47
C MET A 104 -3.02 -7.09 1.81
N LYS A 105 -3.17 -8.33 2.30
CA LYS A 105 -4.23 -9.25 1.84
C LYS A 105 -5.62 -8.65 2.03
N LYS A 106 -5.89 -8.08 3.22
CA LYS A 106 -7.16 -7.38 3.49
C LYS A 106 -7.37 -6.16 2.60
N THR A 107 -6.33 -5.40 2.28
CA THR A 107 -6.45 -4.25 1.36
C THR A 107 -6.86 -4.71 -0.05
N ALA A 108 -6.33 -5.84 -0.55
CA ALA A 108 -6.79 -6.42 -1.81
C ALA A 108 -8.28 -6.80 -1.77
N MET A 109 -8.71 -7.49 -0.70
CA MET A 109 -10.12 -7.84 -0.51
C MET A 109 -11.03 -6.60 -0.42
N ALA A 110 -10.57 -5.54 0.24
CA ALA A 110 -11.31 -4.29 0.35
C ALA A 110 -11.38 -3.54 -0.98
N ALA A 111 -10.30 -3.54 -1.77
CA ALA A 111 -10.30 -3.01 -3.12
C ALA A 111 -11.32 -3.74 -4.00
N ALA A 112 -11.37 -5.07 -3.93
CA ALA A 112 -12.36 -5.87 -4.64
C ALA A 112 -13.80 -5.56 -4.22
N ALA A 113 -14.06 -5.42 -2.91
CA ALA A 113 -15.39 -5.03 -2.42
C ALA A 113 -15.83 -3.63 -2.89
N LEU A 114 -14.85 -2.75 -3.16
CA LEU A 114 -15.06 -1.39 -3.67
C LEU A 114 -15.02 -1.30 -5.20
N ASP A 115 -14.87 -2.41 -5.92
CA ASP A 115 -14.67 -2.44 -7.39
C ASP A 115 -13.47 -1.60 -7.85
N VAL A 116 -12.42 -1.50 -7.03
CA VAL A 116 -11.19 -0.75 -7.32
C VAL A 116 -10.14 -1.70 -7.88
N PRO A 117 -9.60 -1.48 -9.09
CA PRO A 117 -8.82 -2.50 -9.80
C PRO A 117 -7.37 -2.64 -9.32
N VAL A 118 -6.88 -1.71 -8.50
CA VAL A 118 -5.46 -1.62 -8.14
C VAL A 118 -5.28 -1.14 -6.70
N VAL A 119 -4.28 -1.73 -6.03
CA VAL A 119 -3.73 -1.21 -4.77
C VAL A 119 -2.29 -0.81 -5.00
N ASN A 120 -1.98 0.45 -4.71
CA ASN A 120 -0.62 0.96 -4.70
C ASN A 120 0.03 0.65 -3.35
N GLY A 121 1.35 0.45 -3.30
CA GLY A 121 2.01 0.29 -2.02
C GLY A 121 3.50 0.06 -2.12
N PHE A 122 4.10 -0.05 -0.95
CA PHE A 122 5.51 -0.41 -0.76
C PHE A 122 5.63 -1.89 -0.43
N ILE A 123 6.83 -2.43 -0.66
CA ILE A 123 7.19 -3.81 -0.37
C ILE A 123 8.13 -3.93 0.84
N GLY A 124 8.89 -2.86 1.12
CA GLY A 124 9.97 -2.79 2.08
C GLY A 124 11.31 -3.31 1.56
N ALA A 125 12.32 -3.24 2.42
CA ALA A 125 13.64 -3.82 2.17
C ALA A 125 14.19 -4.42 3.48
N PRO A 126 14.68 -5.68 3.50
CA PRO A 126 15.22 -6.27 4.73
C PRO A 126 16.47 -5.54 5.23
N ASN A 127 17.27 -5.00 4.31
CA ASN A 127 18.43 -4.17 4.62
C ASN A 127 18.66 -3.17 3.49
N TRP A 128 17.92 -2.06 3.54
CA TRP A 128 18.08 -0.99 2.56
C TRP A 128 19.52 -0.50 2.46
N GLY A 129 20.24 -0.35 3.56
CA GLY A 129 21.62 0.16 3.56
C GLY A 129 22.60 -0.63 2.69
N SER A 130 22.25 -1.87 2.33
CA SER A 130 23.05 -2.71 1.42
C SER A 130 22.84 -2.40 -0.06
N TRP A 131 21.92 -1.49 -0.43
CA TRP A 131 21.74 -1.01 -1.81
C TRP A 131 23.04 -0.43 -2.38
N TYR A 132 23.87 0.17 -1.52
CA TYR A 132 25.21 0.60 -1.86
C TYR A 132 26.19 -0.54 -1.61
N ILE A 133 26.82 -1.02 -2.68
CA ILE A 133 27.63 -2.25 -2.72
C ILE A 133 28.91 -2.22 -1.86
N PHE A 134 29.25 -1.10 -1.22
CA PHE A 134 30.42 -1.01 -0.35
C PHE A 134 30.01 -1.06 1.13
N PRO A 135 30.58 -1.97 1.94
CA PRO A 135 31.61 -2.95 1.58
C PRO A 135 31.07 -4.10 0.71
N PRO A 136 31.93 -4.83 -0.04
CA PRO A 136 31.51 -5.78 -1.10
C PRO A 136 30.49 -6.87 -0.70
N ALA A 137 30.35 -7.18 0.59
CA ALA A 137 29.32 -8.10 1.06
C ALA A 137 27.89 -7.57 0.87
N ASN A 138 27.73 -6.24 0.78
CA ASN A 138 26.43 -5.57 0.61
C ASN A 138 25.73 -5.99 -0.67
N GLU A 139 26.46 -6.25 -1.76
CA GLU A 139 25.88 -6.75 -3.01
C GLU A 139 25.08 -8.03 -2.76
N LYS A 140 25.69 -9.04 -2.14
CA LYS A 140 25.03 -10.30 -1.80
C LYS A 140 23.91 -10.15 -0.77
N ILE A 141 24.08 -9.23 0.19
CA ILE A 141 23.05 -8.97 1.21
C ILE A 141 21.82 -8.33 0.56
N PHE A 142 22.02 -7.39 -0.35
CA PHE A 142 20.95 -6.75 -1.11
C PHE A 142 20.26 -7.75 -2.04
N GLU A 143 21.02 -8.55 -2.80
CA GLU A 143 20.45 -9.59 -3.69
C GLU A 143 19.57 -10.59 -2.94
N LYS A 144 19.97 -11.02 -1.74
CA LYS A 144 19.17 -11.90 -0.89
C LYS A 144 17.80 -11.30 -0.52
N GLY A 145 17.66 -9.98 -0.55
CA GLY A 145 16.39 -9.31 -0.31
C GLY A 145 15.31 -9.69 -1.34
N PHE A 146 15.67 -10.03 -2.58
CA PHE A 146 14.72 -10.50 -3.59
C PHE A 146 14.20 -11.93 -3.27
N GLU A 147 15.02 -12.78 -2.66
CA GLU A 147 14.56 -14.09 -2.18
C GLU A 147 13.51 -13.93 -1.07
N VAL A 148 13.76 -13.01 -0.12
CA VAL A 148 12.82 -12.68 0.96
C VAL A 148 11.56 -12.02 0.41
N PHE A 149 11.68 -11.19 -0.62
CA PHE A 149 10.55 -10.64 -1.36
C PHE A 149 9.66 -11.75 -1.89
N ALA A 150 10.21 -12.68 -2.67
CA ALA A 150 9.46 -13.81 -3.23
C ALA A 150 8.83 -14.69 -2.13
N GLU A 151 9.55 -14.98 -1.05
CA GLU A 151 9.04 -15.79 0.07
C GLU A 151 7.77 -15.19 0.70
N ARG A 152 7.75 -13.87 0.90
CA ARG A 152 6.68 -13.20 1.65
C ARG A 152 5.56 -12.66 0.76
N TRP A 153 5.90 -12.10 -0.39
CA TRP A 153 4.93 -11.44 -1.25
C TRP A 153 4.14 -12.40 -2.13
N ASN A 154 4.63 -13.60 -2.44
CA ASN A 154 3.88 -14.54 -3.28
C ASN A 154 2.50 -14.88 -2.71
N GLU A 155 2.40 -15.21 -1.41
CA GLU A 155 1.09 -15.51 -0.81
C GLU A 155 0.18 -14.27 -0.68
N ILE A 156 0.75 -13.06 -0.65
CA ILE A 156 -0.02 -11.82 -0.73
C ILE A 156 -0.56 -11.66 -2.15
N LEU A 157 0.31 -11.79 -3.15
CA LEU A 157 -0.02 -11.66 -4.56
C LEU A 157 -1.02 -12.72 -5.04
N ASP A 158 -1.01 -13.92 -4.45
CA ASP A 158 -2.03 -14.94 -4.67
C ASP A 158 -3.44 -14.44 -4.27
N VAL A 159 -3.55 -13.72 -3.15
CA VAL A 159 -4.83 -13.10 -2.72
C VAL A 159 -5.23 -11.98 -3.68
N PHE A 160 -4.27 -11.14 -4.09
CA PHE A 160 -4.52 -10.12 -5.12
C PHE A 160 -5.07 -10.74 -6.40
N ALA A 161 -4.42 -11.78 -6.91
CA ALA A 161 -4.83 -12.50 -8.11
C ALA A 161 -6.21 -13.16 -7.96
N ALA A 162 -6.47 -13.79 -6.81
CA ALA A 162 -7.76 -14.43 -6.51
C ALA A 162 -8.94 -13.44 -6.52
N HIS A 163 -8.68 -12.18 -6.19
CA HIS A 163 -9.66 -11.10 -6.21
C HIS A 163 -9.63 -10.25 -7.49
N GLY A 164 -8.77 -10.57 -8.47
CA GLY A 164 -8.64 -9.81 -9.71
C GLY A 164 -8.07 -8.40 -9.52
N ILE A 165 -7.30 -8.19 -8.43
CA ILE A 165 -6.73 -6.90 -8.06
C ILE A 165 -5.26 -6.87 -8.43
N LYS A 166 -4.80 -5.76 -9.01
CA LYS A 166 -3.38 -5.54 -9.28
C LYS A 166 -2.71 -4.94 -8.06
N PHE A 167 -1.54 -5.44 -7.70
CA PHE A 167 -0.62 -4.70 -6.84
C PHE A 167 0.27 -3.83 -7.72
N ALA A 168 0.27 -2.52 -7.47
CA ALA A 168 1.16 -1.58 -8.13
C ALA A 168 2.22 -1.15 -7.12
N HIS A 169 3.37 -1.81 -7.18
CA HIS A 169 4.53 -1.43 -6.39
C HIS A 169 4.99 -0.01 -6.77
N GLU A 170 5.04 0.89 -5.79
CA GLU A 170 5.66 2.20 -5.96
C GLU A 170 7.17 2.06 -5.77
N VAL A 171 7.88 2.07 -6.88
CA VAL A 171 9.34 2.09 -6.91
C VAL A 171 9.86 3.36 -6.21
N HIS A 172 10.48 3.18 -5.04
CA HIS A 172 10.85 4.26 -4.12
C HIS A 172 12.15 3.91 -3.36
N PRO A 173 12.97 4.87 -2.89
CA PRO A 173 13.96 4.60 -1.85
C PRO A 173 13.39 3.83 -0.65
N GLN A 174 14.20 3.05 0.07
CA GLN A 174 13.77 2.11 1.13
C GLN A 174 13.03 0.85 0.65
N GLU A 175 12.91 0.67 -0.67
CA GLU A 175 12.28 -0.52 -1.25
C GLU A 175 13.31 -1.46 -1.86
N GLN A 176 13.08 -2.78 -1.75
CA GLN A 176 13.95 -3.76 -2.40
C GLN A 176 14.03 -3.53 -3.93
N ALA A 177 12.92 -3.08 -4.53
CA ALA A 177 12.86 -2.57 -5.89
C ALA A 177 12.64 -1.05 -5.87
N TYR A 178 13.70 -0.27 -6.07
CA TYR A 178 13.71 1.19 -5.87
C TYR A 178 13.97 2.02 -7.14
N ASN A 179 14.28 1.37 -8.26
CA ASN A 179 14.37 1.97 -9.60
C ASN A 179 13.79 1.02 -10.67
N ILE A 180 13.85 1.42 -11.94
CA ILE A 180 13.27 0.65 -13.05
C ILE A 180 13.97 -0.71 -13.18
N GLU A 181 15.29 -0.74 -13.04
CA GLU A 181 16.11 -1.94 -13.19
C GLU A 181 15.85 -2.97 -12.09
N THR A 182 15.76 -2.52 -10.84
CA THR A 182 15.43 -3.40 -9.70
C THR A 182 13.96 -3.82 -9.69
N ALA A 183 13.06 -3.02 -10.28
CA ALA A 183 11.68 -3.42 -10.52
C ALA A 183 11.58 -4.53 -11.58
N GLU A 184 12.38 -4.47 -12.65
CA GLU A 184 12.45 -5.56 -13.65
C GLU A 184 13.02 -6.85 -13.02
N GLN A 185 13.99 -6.73 -12.12
CA GLN A 185 14.54 -7.88 -11.37
C GLN A 185 13.52 -8.54 -10.42
N ALA A 186 12.49 -7.81 -9.98
CA ALA A 186 11.48 -8.31 -9.06
C ALA A 186 10.32 -9.09 -9.74
N LEU A 187 10.28 -9.14 -11.07
CA LEU A 187 9.27 -9.86 -11.87
C LEU A 187 9.65 -11.34 -12.09
#